data_AF-A0A9P3A5Q6-F1
#
_entry.id   AF-A0A9P3A5Q6-F1
#
_cell.length_a   1.000
_cell.length_b   1.000
_cell.length_c   1.000
_cell.angle_alpha   90.00
_cell.angle_beta   90.00
_cell.angle_gamma   90.00
#
_symmetry.space_group_name_H-M   'P 1'
#
loop_
_entity.id
_entity.type
_entity.pdbx_description
1 polymer ?
#
loop_
_entity_poly.entity_id
_entity_poly.type
_entity_poly.pdbx_seq_one_letter_code
_entity_poly.pdbx_strand_id
1 'polypeptide(L)'
;MSCILTNYTATTSINIPVPCNTAVGSPNLFSDSVQETDYGYLLNTASTDVFLALFVFMTAIHVVLGIYHRVPWTIGTVALGAAVETIGWGGRFWSAHSTFWDPNQGGQWDNNDQGFIMQICCLVIAPTFFSAANYIFLGSLIRRTGGKYSLLTAQSYSVLFTFADAVCLVIQGVGGGMAGTTNDNTGLENGLHVMAIGVVAQLVITVVYVCGLIDFVVRYHRNASLAPQQQWDLIKPLRRLRLGRGASTAQASVESQIEGDTTPGIRSKAESSTPPLHLAGDGDVASAPRKTLIKLATGALAASTTLIIVRSLYRCDELLGYSPAHPGAYSDQNLFIGMDASLMLTLLVVYAVVHPGLLAAKKAQSSLASSTI
;
A
#
# COMPACT_ATOMS: atom_id res chain seq x y z
N MET A 1 7.11 -24.81 -44.05
CA MET A 1 7.76 -24.48 -42.76
C MET A 1 7.30 -25.55 -41.79
N SER A 2 8.23 -26.23 -41.11
CA SER A 2 7.89 -27.26 -40.13
C SER A 2 7.87 -26.60 -38.76
N CYS A 3 6.72 -26.61 -38.09
CA CYS A 3 6.60 -26.11 -36.72
C CYS A 3 7.00 -27.20 -35.75
N ILE A 4 7.51 -26.79 -34.58
CA ILE A 4 8.00 -27.71 -33.56
C ILE A 4 7.24 -27.45 -32.27
N LEU A 5 6.51 -28.46 -31.81
CA LEU A 5 5.93 -28.49 -30.49
C LEU A 5 7.01 -28.96 -29.50
N THR A 6 7.41 -28.09 -28.57
CA THR A 6 8.36 -28.45 -27.52
C THR A 6 7.62 -28.95 -26.29
N ASN A 7 7.71 -30.25 -26.02
CA ASN A 7 7.17 -30.86 -24.81
C ASN A 7 8.24 -30.82 -23.70
N TYR A 8 7.96 -30.06 -22.64
CA TYR A 8 8.84 -29.96 -21.47
C TYR A 8 8.48 -31.08 -20.48
N THR A 9 9.29 -32.14 -20.44
CA THR A 9 9.26 -33.12 -19.35
C THR A 9 10.31 -32.75 -18.30
N ALA A 10 10.12 -33.16 -17.04
CA ALA A 10 10.93 -32.76 -15.88
C ALA A 10 12.46 -32.93 -16.01
N THR A 11 12.95 -33.63 -17.04
CA THR A 11 14.37 -33.88 -17.30
C THR A 11 14.82 -33.64 -18.75
N THR A 12 13.92 -33.40 -19.72
CA THR A 12 14.25 -33.23 -21.15
C THR A 12 13.20 -32.44 -21.92
N SER A 13 13.62 -31.64 -22.92
CA SER A 13 12.72 -31.07 -23.94
C SER A 13 12.66 -31.97 -25.18
N ILE A 14 11.47 -32.41 -25.57
CA ILE A 14 11.24 -33.22 -26.76
C ILE A 14 10.58 -32.32 -27.82
N ASN A 15 11.23 -32.21 -28.98
CA ASN A 15 10.75 -31.43 -30.12
C ASN A 15 9.97 -32.32 -31.08
N ILE A 16 8.66 -32.12 -31.17
CA ILE A 16 7.75 -32.90 -32.02
C ILE A 16 7.37 -32.05 -33.24
N PRO A 17 7.62 -32.52 -34.47
CA PRO A 17 7.20 -31.78 -35.66
C PRO A 17 5.67 -31.79 -35.78
N VAL A 18 5.08 -30.61 -35.92
CA VAL A 18 3.62 -30.41 -35.99
C VAL A 18 3.26 -29.48 -37.15
N PRO A 19 2.03 -29.59 -37.69
CA PRO A 19 1.53 -28.64 -38.67
C PRO A 19 1.45 -27.22 -38.07
N CYS A 20 2.01 -26.23 -38.76
CA CYS A 20 1.94 -24.83 -38.33
C CYS A 20 0.51 -24.29 -38.48
N ASN A 21 -0.02 -23.70 -37.41
CA ASN A 21 -1.26 -22.92 -37.52
C ASN A 21 -0.93 -21.46 -37.87
N THR A 22 -1.02 -21.12 -39.15
CA THR A 22 -0.76 -19.75 -39.64
C THR A 22 -2.01 -18.88 -39.72
N ALA A 23 -3.20 -19.44 -39.45
CA ALA A 23 -4.45 -18.71 -39.41
C ALA A 23 -4.59 -18.01 -38.05
N VAL A 24 -4.16 -16.75 -37.97
CA VAL A 24 -4.21 -15.93 -36.75
C VAL A 24 -5.65 -15.87 -36.19
N GLY A 25 -5.81 -16.21 -34.92
CA GLY A 25 -7.11 -16.22 -34.23
C GLY A 25 -8.00 -17.43 -34.53
N SER A 26 -7.47 -18.45 -35.22
CA SER A 26 -8.18 -19.73 -35.37
C SER A 26 -8.06 -20.60 -34.10
N PRO A 27 -8.97 -21.57 -33.88
CA PRO A 27 -8.83 -22.52 -32.79
C PRO A 27 -7.49 -23.26 -32.82
N ASN A 28 -6.93 -23.52 -31.65
CA ASN A 28 -5.70 -24.26 -31.49
C ASN A 28 -5.85 -25.69 -32.02
N LEU A 29 -4.84 -26.19 -32.74
CA LEU A 29 -4.87 -27.52 -33.36
C LEU A 29 -4.90 -28.69 -32.37
N PHE A 30 -4.61 -28.46 -31.09
CA PHE A 30 -4.54 -29.50 -30.07
C PHE A 30 -5.67 -29.41 -29.04
N SER A 31 -6.17 -28.21 -28.75
CA SER A 31 -7.26 -28.02 -27.80
C SER A 31 -8.61 -27.74 -28.44
N ASP A 32 -8.67 -27.57 -29.77
CA ASP A 32 -9.86 -27.20 -30.55
C ASP A 32 -10.55 -25.91 -30.03
N SER A 33 -9.84 -25.08 -29.27
CA SER A 33 -10.32 -23.82 -28.70
C SER A 33 -9.33 -22.70 -28.97
N VAL A 34 -9.78 -21.45 -29.03
CA VAL A 34 -8.87 -20.30 -29.15
C VAL A 34 -8.13 -20.16 -27.83
N GLN A 35 -6.80 -20.28 -27.88
CA GLN A 35 -5.92 -20.10 -26.74
C GLN A 35 -5.47 -18.64 -26.70
N GLU A 36 -5.88 -17.95 -25.64
CA GLU A 36 -5.57 -16.55 -25.38
C GLU A 36 -4.29 -16.42 -24.55
N THR A 37 -3.78 -15.20 -24.42
CA THR A 37 -2.66 -14.86 -23.53
C THR A 37 -2.92 -15.26 -22.07
N ASP A 38 -1.90 -15.17 -21.20
CA ASP A 38 -2.02 -15.41 -19.75
C ASP A 38 -3.18 -14.64 -19.10
N TYR A 39 -3.59 -13.52 -19.69
CA TYR A 39 -4.71 -12.69 -19.25
C TYR A 39 -6.10 -13.30 -19.49
N GLY A 40 -6.20 -14.36 -20.30
CA GLY A 40 -7.47 -14.97 -20.72
C GLY A 40 -8.26 -14.17 -21.75
N TYR A 41 -7.70 -13.07 -22.26
CA TYR A 41 -8.28 -12.22 -23.31
C TYR A 41 -7.19 -11.41 -24.02
N LEU A 42 -7.49 -10.88 -25.20
CA LEU A 42 -6.62 -9.93 -25.91
C LEU A 42 -6.69 -8.53 -25.28
N LEU A 43 -5.53 -8.00 -24.88
CA LEU A 43 -5.46 -6.70 -24.22
C LEU A 43 -5.85 -5.55 -25.17
N ASN A 44 -6.82 -4.74 -24.74
CA ASN A 44 -7.03 -3.44 -25.37
C ASN A 44 -5.85 -2.47 -25.08
N THR A 45 -5.05 -2.19 -26.11
CA THR A 45 -3.88 -1.30 -26.06
C THR A 45 -4.25 0.13 -25.67
N ALA A 46 -5.32 0.70 -26.25
CA ALA A 46 -5.74 2.07 -25.98
C ALA A 46 -6.09 2.31 -24.50
N SER A 47 -6.82 1.38 -23.87
CA SER A 47 -7.13 1.47 -22.44
C SER A 47 -5.87 1.45 -21.58
N THR A 48 -4.92 0.59 -21.95
CA THR A 48 -3.66 0.42 -21.24
C THR A 48 -2.82 1.69 -21.28
N ASP A 49 -2.70 2.31 -22.46
CA ASP A 49 -1.95 3.55 -22.66
C ASP A 49 -2.56 4.72 -21.88
N VAL A 50 -3.89 4.85 -21.91
CA VAL A 50 -4.60 5.93 -21.21
C VAL A 50 -4.44 5.81 -19.70
N PHE A 51 -4.66 4.63 -19.12
CA PHE A 51 -4.51 4.45 -17.68
C PHE A 51 -3.05 4.60 -17.23
N LEU A 52 -2.09 4.09 -18.00
CA LEU A 52 -0.67 4.31 -17.73
C LEU A 52 -0.34 5.81 -17.68
N ALA A 53 -0.77 6.59 -18.68
CA ALA A 53 -0.54 8.03 -18.71
C ALA A 53 -1.18 8.75 -17.51
N LEU A 54 -2.40 8.34 -17.12
CA LEU A 54 -3.09 8.89 -15.95
C LEU A 54 -2.36 8.58 -14.63
N PHE A 55 -1.85 7.36 -14.46
CA PHE A 55 -1.07 6.99 -13.26
C PHE A 55 0.29 7.68 -13.21
N VAL A 56 0.98 7.85 -14.34
CA VAL A 56 2.21 8.67 -14.42
C VAL A 56 1.90 10.10 -13.98
N PHE A 57 0.84 10.69 -14.53
CA PHE A 57 0.43 12.05 -14.20
C PHE A 57 0.06 12.21 -12.72
N MET A 58 -0.72 11.28 -12.16
CA MET A 58 -1.09 11.29 -10.75
C MET A 58 0.11 11.08 -9.83
N THR A 59 1.07 10.25 -10.20
CA THR A 59 2.33 10.06 -9.46
C THR A 59 3.09 11.38 -9.37
N ALA A 60 3.25 12.08 -10.50
CA ALA A 60 3.90 13.39 -10.53
C ALA A 60 3.18 14.42 -9.66
N ILE A 61 1.85 14.49 -9.73
CA ILE A 61 1.03 15.38 -8.89
C ILE A 61 1.28 15.12 -7.40
N HIS A 62 1.28 13.87 -6.96
CA HIS A 62 1.45 13.54 -5.54
C HIS A 62 2.87 13.80 -5.03
N VAL A 63 3.89 13.62 -5.89
CA VAL A 63 5.26 14.05 -5.57
C VAL A 63 5.31 15.57 -5.39
N VAL A 64 4.77 16.34 -6.34
CA VAL A 64 4.74 17.81 -6.28
C VAL A 64 3.97 18.30 -5.05
N LEU A 65 2.78 17.75 -4.77
CA LEU A 65 1.98 18.10 -3.60
C LEU A 65 2.70 17.78 -2.28
N GLY A 66 3.37 16.63 -2.20
CA GLY A 66 4.15 16.23 -1.02
C GLY A 66 5.32 17.18 -0.73
N ILE A 67 6.04 17.60 -1.77
CA ILE A 67 7.14 18.57 -1.67
C ILE A 67 6.59 19.96 -1.34
N TYR A 68 5.60 20.44 -2.08
CA TYR A 68 5.02 21.78 -1.94
C TYR A 68 4.45 22.01 -0.54
N HIS A 69 3.67 21.05 -0.01
CA HIS A 69 3.09 21.16 1.32
C HIS A 69 4.04 20.74 2.45
N ARG A 70 5.27 20.30 2.14
CA ARG A 70 6.28 19.80 3.09
C ARG A 70 5.74 18.70 4.02
N VAL A 71 5.07 17.72 3.42
CA VAL A 71 4.52 16.57 4.14
C VAL A 71 5.18 15.29 3.60
N PRO A 72 6.43 14.98 4.00
CA PRO A 72 7.21 13.91 3.35
C PRO A 72 6.60 12.52 3.50
N TRP A 73 5.74 12.28 4.50
CA TRP A 73 5.06 11.00 4.64
C TRP A 73 4.08 10.72 3.49
N THR A 74 3.52 11.74 2.81
CA THR A 74 2.64 11.51 1.64
C THR A 74 3.44 11.04 0.42
N ILE A 75 4.73 11.40 0.35
CA ILE A 75 5.64 10.90 -0.70
C ILE A 75 5.92 9.40 -0.46
N GLY A 76 6.31 9.03 0.77
CA GLY A 76 6.61 7.64 1.12
C GLY A 76 5.40 6.71 1.18
N THR A 77 4.18 7.22 1.02
CA THR A 77 2.94 6.43 0.99
C THR A 77 2.18 6.63 -0.31
N VAL A 78 1.45 7.74 -0.48
CA VAL A 78 0.59 7.98 -1.64
C VAL A 78 1.39 8.05 -2.95
N ALA A 79 2.49 8.81 -3.00
CA ALA A 79 3.27 8.91 -4.23
C ALA A 79 3.99 7.59 -4.57
N LEU A 80 4.50 6.88 -3.56
CA LEU A 80 5.10 5.56 -3.74
C LEU A 80 4.07 4.53 -4.23
N GLY A 81 2.87 4.51 -3.64
CA GLY A 81 1.76 3.67 -4.11
C GLY A 81 1.36 3.99 -5.55
N ALA A 82 1.26 5.26 -5.91
CA ALA A 82 0.98 5.69 -7.28
C ALA A 82 2.09 5.28 -8.27
N ALA A 83 3.35 5.34 -7.84
CA ALA A 83 4.48 4.87 -8.65
C ALA A 83 4.41 3.35 -8.87
N VAL A 84 4.05 2.58 -7.83
CA VAL A 84 3.87 1.12 -7.97
C VAL A 84 2.68 0.79 -8.88
N GLU A 85 1.55 1.52 -8.80
CA GLU A 85 0.47 1.40 -9.80
C GLU A 85 1.02 1.65 -11.21
N THR A 86 1.78 2.72 -11.39
CA THR A 86 2.37 3.09 -12.69
C THR A 86 3.24 1.97 -13.25
N ILE A 87 4.05 1.31 -12.41
CA ILE A 87 4.88 0.16 -12.82
C ILE A 87 4.00 -1.03 -13.21
N GLY A 88 2.92 -1.30 -12.46
CA GLY A 88 1.97 -2.36 -12.80
C GLY A 88 1.28 -2.15 -14.16
N TRP A 89 0.84 -0.92 -14.43
CA TRP A 89 0.31 -0.54 -15.75
C TRP A 89 1.39 -0.54 -16.84
N GLY A 90 2.65 -0.28 -16.49
CA GLY A 90 3.80 -0.46 -17.36
C GLY A 90 4.01 -1.94 -17.75
N GLY A 91 3.75 -2.86 -16.83
CA GLY A 91 3.75 -4.31 -17.12
C GLY A 91 2.66 -4.69 -18.10
N ARG A 92 1.45 -4.16 -17.90
CA ARG A 92 0.34 -4.33 -18.85
C ARG A 92 0.68 -3.79 -20.24
N PHE A 93 1.30 -2.61 -20.29
CA PHE A 93 1.75 -1.99 -21.54
C PHE A 93 2.77 -2.86 -22.27
N TRP A 94 3.75 -3.40 -21.54
CA TRP A 94 4.73 -4.32 -22.08
C TRP A 94 4.05 -5.56 -22.65
N SER A 95 3.19 -6.21 -21.88
CA SER A 95 2.45 -7.40 -22.33
C SER A 95 1.68 -7.13 -23.61
N ALA A 96 0.90 -6.04 -23.66
CA ALA A 96 0.09 -5.66 -24.81
C ALA A 96 0.90 -5.38 -26.09
N HIS A 97 2.11 -4.82 -25.97
CA HIS A 97 2.99 -4.53 -27.10
C HIS A 97 3.91 -5.70 -27.46
N SER A 98 3.99 -6.72 -26.60
CA SER A 98 4.73 -7.95 -26.83
C SER A 98 3.84 -9.11 -27.26
N THR A 99 2.53 -8.90 -27.45
CA THR A 99 1.61 -9.96 -27.87
C THR A 99 1.88 -10.36 -29.32
N PHE A 100 2.10 -11.65 -29.56
CA PHE A 100 2.26 -12.23 -30.89
C PHE A 100 1.50 -13.54 -31.01
N TRP A 101 1.35 -14.01 -32.25
CA TRP A 101 0.75 -15.32 -32.54
C TRP A 101 1.85 -16.37 -32.65
N ASP A 102 1.82 -17.42 -31.81
CA ASP A 102 2.75 -18.54 -31.92
C ASP A 102 2.14 -19.69 -32.75
N PRO A 103 2.57 -19.88 -34.01
CA PRO A 103 2.10 -20.98 -34.85
C PRO A 103 2.67 -22.34 -34.43
N ASN A 104 3.72 -22.40 -33.60
CA ASN A 104 4.41 -23.63 -33.23
C ASN A 104 3.64 -24.46 -32.20
N GLN A 105 2.86 -23.80 -31.36
CA GLN A 105 2.07 -24.41 -30.30
C GLN A 105 0.65 -24.75 -30.76
N GLY A 106 0.43 -24.92 -32.07
CA GLY A 106 -0.89 -25.19 -32.64
C GLY A 106 -1.73 -23.93 -32.87
N GLY A 107 -1.13 -22.74 -32.70
CA GLY A 107 -1.80 -21.45 -32.83
C GLY A 107 -2.35 -20.98 -31.49
N GLN A 108 -1.63 -20.08 -30.84
CA GLN A 108 -2.06 -19.42 -29.60
C GLN A 108 -1.55 -17.97 -29.56
N TRP A 109 -2.24 -17.13 -28.81
CA TRP A 109 -1.72 -15.80 -28.47
C TRP A 109 -0.77 -15.91 -27.29
N ASP A 110 0.45 -15.43 -27.49
CA ASP A 110 1.51 -15.46 -26.50
C ASP A 110 2.04 -14.05 -26.26
N ASN A 111 2.57 -13.79 -25.06
CA ASN A 111 3.13 -12.51 -24.65
C ASN A 111 4.34 -12.73 -23.75
N ASN A 112 5.03 -11.65 -23.38
CA ASN A 112 6.09 -11.79 -22.40
C ASN A 112 5.50 -11.99 -20.99
N ASP A 113 5.66 -13.19 -20.42
CA ASP A 113 5.19 -13.58 -19.08
C ASP A 113 5.67 -12.62 -17.98
N GLN A 114 6.86 -12.02 -18.15
CA GLN A 114 7.42 -11.08 -17.17
C GLN A 114 6.58 -9.80 -17.08
N GLY A 115 5.95 -9.37 -18.18
CA GLY A 115 5.04 -8.22 -18.19
C GLY A 115 3.78 -8.50 -17.37
N PHE A 116 3.24 -9.72 -17.51
CA PHE A 116 2.09 -10.20 -16.77
C PHE A 116 2.35 -10.29 -15.25
N ILE A 117 3.44 -10.94 -14.86
CA ILE A 117 3.83 -11.08 -13.45
C ILE A 117 4.13 -9.72 -12.82
N MET A 118 4.82 -8.84 -13.55
CA MET A 118 5.08 -7.47 -13.09
C MET A 118 3.79 -6.70 -12.81
N GLN A 119 2.79 -6.83 -13.70
CA GLN A 119 1.49 -6.22 -13.51
C GLN A 119 0.81 -6.73 -12.24
N ILE A 120 0.61 -8.04 -12.09
CA ILE A 120 -0.11 -8.60 -10.94
C ILE A 120 0.61 -8.26 -9.64
N CYS A 121 1.94 -8.42 -9.57
CA CYS A 121 2.71 -8.11 -8.38
C CYS A 121 2.58 -6.64 -7.96
N CYS A 122 2.78 -5.71 -8.89
CA CYS A 122 2.74 -4.28 -8.56
C CYS A 122 1.33 -3.82 -8.19
N LEU A 123 0.30 -4.25 -8.93
CA LEU A 123 -1.08 -3.84 -8.63
C LEU A 123 -1.61 -4.44 -7.32
N VAL A 124 -1.11 -5.60 -6.89
CA VAL A 124 -1.44 -6.16 -5.57
C VAL A 124 -0.74 -5.38 -4.44
N ILE A 125 0.51 -4.96 -4.65
CA ILE A 125 1.32 -4.24 -3.65
C ILE A 125 0.86 -2.78 -3.48
N ALA A 126 0.50 -2.07 -4.55
CA ALA A 126 0.26 -0.63 -4.50
C ALA A 126 -0.79 -0.17 -3.45
N PRO A 127 -1.96 -0.83 -3.29
CA PRO A 127 -2.98 -0.43 -2.31
C PRO A 127 -2.52 -0.45 -0.86
N THR A 128 -1.50 -1.24 -0.52
CA THR A 128 -0.94 -1.30 0.84
C THR A 128 -0.36 0.06 1.26
N PHE A 129 0.24 0.78 0.32
CA PHE A 129 0.76 2.12 0.55
C PHE A 129 -0.36 3.15 0.74
N PHE A 130 -1.48 2.99 0.03
CA PHE A 130 -2.66 3.83 0.23
C PHE A 130 -3.34 3.57 1.59
N SER A 131 -3.39 2.31 2.04
CA SER A 131 -3.82 1.94 3.39
C SER A 131 -2.91 2.57 4.45
N ALA A 132 -1.59 2.48 4.29
CA ALA A 132 -0.63 3.14 5.17
C ALA A 132 -0.85 4.67 5.23
N ALA A 133 -1.14 5.31 4.09
CA ALA A 133 -1.51 6.72 4.04
C ALA A 133 -2.76 7.02 4.88
N ASN A 134 -3.82 6.20 4.76
CA ASN A 134 -5.04 6.34 5.56
C ASN A 134 -4.75 6.22 7.07
N TYR A 135 -3.91 5.27 7.49
CA TYR A 135 -3.57 5.07 8.91
C TYR A 135 -2.79 6.25 9.49
N ILE A 136 -1.83 6.80 8.73
CA ILE A 136 -1.06 7.98 9.13
C ILE A 136 -1.95 9.22 9.15
N PHE A 137 -2.87 9.32 8.19
CA PHE A 137 -3.77 10.46 8.08
C PHE A 137 -4.79 10.49 9.22
N LEU A 138 -5.44 9.35 9.54
CA LEU A 138 -6.32 9.25 10.71
C LEU A 138 -5.57 9.56 12.02
N GLY A 139 -4.37 9.01 12.19
CA GLY A 139 -3.53 9.33 13.36
C GLY A 139 -3.22 10.82 13.46
N SER A 140 -2.96 11.49 12.33
CA SER A 140 -2.76 12.93 12.27
C SER A 140 -4.02 13.73 12.62
N LEU A 141 -5.20 13.23 12.24
CA LEU A 141 -6.48 13.84 12.57
C LEU A 141 -6.79 13.71 14.08
N ILE A 142 -6.61 12.54 14.67
CA ILE A 142 -6.79 12.28 16.11
C ILE A 142 -5.89 13.20 16.94
N ARG A 143 -4.63 13.39 16.54
CA ARG A 143 -3.70 14.33 17.22
C ARG A 143 -4.21 15.77 17.22
N ARG A 144 -4.95 16.18 16.18
CA ARG A 144 -5.47 17.55 16.01
C ARG A 144 -6.81 17.77 16.70
N THR A 145 -7.71 16.78 16.66
CA THR A 145 -9.01 16.86 17.34
C THR A 145 -8.92 16.58 18.84
N GLY A 146 -7.80 15.99 19.27
CA GLY A 146 -7.58 15.55 20.64
C GLY A 146 -7.97 14.08 20.84
N GLY A 147 -7.24 13.42 21.75
CA GLY A 147 -7.39 11.98 22.02
C GLY A 147 -8.73 11.55 22.62
N LYS A 148 -9.60 12.49 23.00
CA LYS A 148 -10.91 12.23 23.61
C LYS A 148 -11.89 11.52 22.66
N TYR A 149 -11.65 11.60 21.35
CA TYR A 149 -12.53 11.06 20.32
C TYR A 149 -12.09 9.70 19.78
N SER A 150 -11.03 9.07 20.33
CA SER A 150 -10.50 7.80 19.81
C SER A 150 -10.05 6.86 20.93
N LEU A 151 -10.45 5.59 20.86
CA LEU A 151 -10.02 4.51 21.78
C LEU A 151 -8.52 4.23 21.70
N LEU A 152 -7.98 4.17 20.48
CA LEU A 152 -6.57 3.91 20.24
C LEU A 152 -5.80 5.23 20.10
N THR A 153 -4.54 5.19 20.55
CA THR A 153 -3.60 6.31 20.37
C THR A 153 -3.28 6.49 18.89
N ALA A 154 -3.13 7.73 18.44
CA ALA A 154 -2.76 8.05 17.06
C ALA A 154 -1.51 7.32 16.54
N GLN A 155 -0.53 7.05 17.42
CA GLN A 155 0.65 6.27 17.05
C GLN A 155 0.35 4.77 16.89
N SER A 156 -0.58 4.22 17.69
CA SER A 156 -1.03 2.83 17.60
C SER A 156 -1.66 2.54 16.23
N TYR A 157 -2.49 3.44 15.72
CA TYR A 157 -3.04 3.31 14.36
C TYR A 157 -1.94 3.28 13.29
N SER A 158 -1.01 4.23 13.31
CA SER A 158 -0.04 4.34 12.23
C SER A 158 1.05 3.25 12.25
N VAL A 159 1.38 2.66 13.40
CA VAL A 159 2.45 1.64 13.48
C VAL A 159 1.89 0.23 13.42
N LEU A 160 0.82 -0.09 14.15
CA LEU A 160 0.30 -1.46 14.22
C LEU A 160 -0.24 -1.92 12.87
N PHE A 161 -1.11 -1.10 12.26
CA PHE A 161 -1.77 -1.47 11.00
C PHE A 161 -0.78 -1.46 9.83
N THR A 162 0.12 -0.48 9.77
CA THR A 162 1.19 -0.47 8.74
C THR A 162 2.14 -1.65 8.88
N PHE A 163 2.48 -2.06 10.10
CA PHE A 163 3.33 -3.24 10.31
C PHE A 163 2.60 -4.53 9.92
N ALA A 164 1.31 -4.65 10.26
CA ALA A 164 0.50 -5.80 9.86
C ALA A 164 0.38 -5.90 8.33
N ASP A 165 0.18 -4.77 7.64
CA ASP A 165 0.19 -4.70 6.17
C ASP A 165 1.57 -5.04 5.59
N ALA A 166 2.67 -4.65 6.24
CA ALA A 166 4.02 -5.02 5.82
C ALA A 166 4.28 -6.53 5.92
N VAL A 167 3.70 -7.22 6.90
CA VAL A 167 3.74 -8.70 6.97
C VAL A 167 2.95 -9.31 5.82
N CYS A 168 1.78 -8.74 5.49
CA CYS A 168 0.98 -9.19 4.35
C CYS A 168 1.72 -8.99 3.01
N LEU A 169 2.46 -7.88 2.86
CA LEU A 169 3.32 -7.62 1.70
C LEU A 169 4.41 -8.66 1.52
N VAL A 170 4.98 -9.21 2.60
CA VAL A 170 5.97 -10.30 2.50
C VAL A 170 5.32 -11.56 1.91
N ILE A 171 4.12 -11.90 2.36
CA ILE A 171 3.36 -13.05 1.81
C ILE A 171 3.07 -12.83 0.31
N GLN A 172 2.64 -11.62 -0.05
CA GLN A 172 2.39 -11.25 -1.46
C GLN A 172 3.67 -11.31 -2.31
N GLY A 173 4.80 -10.85 -1.77
CA GLY A 173 6.10 -10.94 -2.46
C GLY A 173 6.56 -12.38 -2.68
N VAL A 174 6.32 -13.27 -1.71
CA VAL A 174 6.61 -14.71 -1.86
C VAL A 174 5.72 -15.32 -2.94
N GLY A 175 4.41 -15.06 -2.91
CA GLY A 175 3.49 -15.56 -3.94
C GLY A 175 3.83 -15.06 -5.34
N GLY A 176 4.18 -13.78 -5.48
CA GLY A 176 4.61 -13.20 -6.75
C GLY A 176 5.93 -13.78 -7.27
N GLY A 177 6.88 -14.06 -6.38
CA GLY A 177 8.13 -14.73 -6.74
C GLY A 177 7.93 -16.17 -7.20
N MET A 178 7.01 -16.92 -6.55
CA MET A 178 6.62 -18.26 -6.99
C MET A 178 5.97 -18.22 -8.38
N ALA A 179 5.03 -17.29 -8.59
CA ALA A 179 4.36 -17.09 -9.87
C ALA A 179 5.34 -16.71 -11.00
N GLY A 180 6.39 -15.94 -10.71
CA GLY A 180 7.37 -15.49 -11.71
C GLY A 180 8.52 -16.45 -12.02
N THR A 181 8.64 -17.59 -11.32
CA THR A 181 9.76 -18.54 -11.50
C THR A 181 9.35 -19.92 -11.99
N THR A 182 8.04 -20.17 -12.07
CA THR A 182 7.45 -21.39 -12.64
C THR A 182 7.33 -21.29 -14.17
N ASN A 183 7.38 -22.43 -14.85
CA ASN A 183 7.08 -22.56 -16.29
C ASN A 183 5.82 -23.43 -16.52
N ASP A 184 5.04 -23.68 -15.47
CA ASP A 184 3.88 -24.56 -15.49
C ASP A 184 2.66 -23.88 -14.85
N ASN A 185 1.47 -24.15 -15.40
CA ASN A 185 0.23 -23.50 -14.96
C ASN A 185 -0.10 -23.77 -13.48
N THR A 186 0.32 -24.93 -12.95
CA THR A 186 0.06 -25.31 -11.56
C THR A 186 0.93 -24.49 -10.60
N GLY A 187 2.21 -24.30 -10.94
CA GLY A 187 3.11 -23.43 -10.18
C GLY A 187 2.63 -21.97 -10.17
N LEU A 188 2.14 -21.48 -11.30
CA LEU A 188 1.59 -20.12 -11.43
C LEU A 188 0.34 -19.97 -10.53
N GLU A 189 -0.63 -20.88 -10.65
CA GLU A 189 -1.85 -20.90 -9.81
C GLU A 189 -1.52 -20.91 -8.32
N ASN A 190 -0.58 -21.75 -7.89
CA ASN A 190 -0.14 -21.80 -6.49
C ASN A 190 0.47 -20.47 -6.03
N GLY A 191 1.26 -19.81 -6.87
CA GLY A 191 1.82 -18.49 -6.58
C GLY A 191 0.73 -17.44 -6.38
N LEU A 192 -0.26 -17.39 -7.28
CA LEU A 192 -1.39 -16.46 -7.22
C LEU A 192 -2.26 -16.71 -5.97
N HIS A 193 -2.50 -17.97 -5.59
CA HIS A 193 -3.20 -18.31 -4.35
C HIS A 193 -2.45 -17.85 -3.09
N VAL A 194 -1.12 -17.98 -3.06
CA VAL A 194 -0.30 -17.46 -1.96
C VAL A 194 -0.40 -15.93 -1.88
N MET A 195 -0.41 -15.23 -3.02
CA MET A 195 -0.67 -13.78 -3.06
C MET A 195 -2.05 -13.44 -2.49
N ALA A 196 -3.09 -14.20 -2.87
CA ALA A 196 -4.46 -14.00 -2.41
C ALA A 196 -4.58 -14.12 -0.88
N ILE A 197 -3.88 -15.06 -0.24
CA ILE A 197 -3.83 -15.18 1.22
C ILE A 197 -3.36 -13.87 1.86
N GLY A 198 -2.33 -13.24 1.30
CA GLY A 198 -1.83 -11.94 1.76
C GLY A 198 -2.86 -10.82 1.60
N VAL A 199 -3.61 -10.79 0.50
CA VAL A 199 -4.67 -9.80 0.27
C VAL A 199 -5.84 -9.99 1.24
N VAL A 200 -6.26 -11.23 1.50
CA VAL A 200 -7.31 -11.54 2.48
C VAL A 200 -6.91 -11.12 3.89
N ALA A 201 -5.68 -11.44 4.31
CA ALA A 201 -5.17 -11.02 5.62
C ALA A 201 -5.17 -9.48 5.77
N GLN A 202 -4.72 -8.78 4.73
CA GLN A 202 -4.74 -7.31 4.68
C GLN A 202 -6.17 -6.73 4.71
N LEU A 203 -7.13 -7.39 4.05
CA LEU A 203 -8.54 -6.98 4.08
C LEU A 203 -9.10 -7.08 5.51
N VAL A 204 -8.80 -8.16 6.25
CA VAL A 204 -9.21 -8.31 7.66
C VAL A 204 -8.66 -7.17 8.52
N ILE A 205 -7.38 -6.82 8.35
CA ILE A 205 -6.73 -5.70 9.04
C ILE A 205 -7.44 -4.37 8.71
N THR A 206 -7.77 -4.16 7.44
CA THR A 206 -8.48 -2.96 6.95
C THR A 206 -9.89 -2.86 7.55
N VAL A 207 -10.61 -3.97 7.70
CA VAL A 207 -11.94 -3.99 8.36
C VAL A 207 -11.83 -3.56 9.83
N VAL A 208 -10.83 -4.05 10.57
CA VAL A 208 -10.57 -3.61 11.95
C VAL A 208 -10.28 -2.11 12.01
N TYR A 209 -9.52 -1.58 11.03
CA TYR A 209 -9.29 -0.15 10.90
C TYR A 209 -10.59 0.64 10.67
N VAL A 210 -11.49 0.16 9.79
CA VAL A 210 -12.79 0.79 9.53
C VAL A 210 -13.63 0.89 10.79
N CYS A 211 -13.67 -0.15 11.62
CA CYS A 211 -14.34 -0.10 12.92
C CYS A 211 -13.81 1.06 13.79
N GLY A 212 -12.49 1.25 13.80
CA GLY A 212 -11.83 2.37 14.48
C GLY A 212 -12.17 3.74 13.88
N LEU A 213 -12.22 3.83 12.55
CA LEU A 213 -12.61 5.06 11.86
C LEU A 213 -14.07 5.44 12.17
N ILE A 214 -14.98 4.47 12.18
CA ILE A 214 -16.39 4.67 12.53
C ILE A 214 -16.52 5.14 13.98
N ASP A 215 -15.81 4.50 14.92
CA ASP A 215 -15.79 4.91 16.34
C ASP A 215 -15.36 6.38 16.47
N PHE A 216 -14.28 6.77 15.79
CA PHE A 216 -13.81 8.15 15.76
C PHE A 216 -14.85 9.13 15.21
N VAL A 217 -15.44 8.81 14.04
CA VAL A 217 -16.44 9.67 13.37
C VAL A 217 -17.70 9.84 14.23
N VAL A 218 -18.22 8.75 14.78
CA VAL A 218 -19.42 8.77 15.64
C VAL A 218 -19.17 9.60 16.90
N ARG A 219 -18.04 9.41 17.57
CA ARG A 219 -17.69 10.19 18.78
C ARG A 219 -17.49 11.66 18.48
N TYR A 220 -16.84 11.98 17.37
CA TYR A 220 -16.64 13.36 16.93
C TYR A 220 -17.97 14.07 16.66
N HIS A 221 -18.91 13.42 15.96
CA HIS A 221 -20.20 14.03 15.62
C HIS A 221 -21.18 14.11 16.79
N ARG A 222 -21.15 13.15 17.72
CA ARG A 222 -22.03 13.17 18.90
C ARG A 222 -21.60 14.17 19.97
N ASN A 223 -20.53 14.95 19.74
CA ASN A 223 -19.92 15.86 20.71
C ASN A 223 -19.79 15.20 22.08
N ALA A 224 -19.49 13.90 22.13
CA ALA A 224 -19.78 13.07 23.28
C ALA A 224 -19.22 13.69 24.57
N SER A 225 -20.13 14.27 25.35
CA SER A 225 -19.85 14.85 26.65
C SER A 225 -19.40 13.73 27.60
N LEU A 226 -18.33 13.99 28.37
CA LEU A 226 -18.03 13.38 29.68
C LEU A 226 -17.44 11.95 29.71
N ALA A 227 -16.10 11.88 29.62
CA ALA A 227 -15.19 11.20 30.55
C ALA A 227 -13.83 11.00 29.84
N PRO A 228 -12.67 11.33 30.44
CA PRO A 228 -11.38 10.99 29.87
C PRO A 228 -11.24 9.47 29.83
N GLN A 229 -11.58 8.86 28.69
CA GLN A 229 -11.30 7.45 28.45
C GLN A 229 -9.80 7.27 28.25
N GLN A 230 -9.22 6.31 28.98
CA GLN A 230 -7.82 5.96 28.88
C GLN A 230 -7.54 5.48 27.45
N GLN A 231 -6.73 6.24 26.70
CA GLN A 231 -6.29 5.79 25.38
C GLN A 231 -5.46 4.52 25.53
N TRP A 232 -5.81 3.52 24.74
CA TRP A 232 -5.05 2.29 24.65
C TRP A 232 -3.82 2.60 23.80
N ASP A 233 -2.65 2.46 24.40
CA ASP A 233 -1.37 2.64 23.74
C ASP A 233 -0.70 1.27 23.67
N LEU A 234 -1.05 0.54 22.62
CA LEU A 234 -0.58 -0.81 22.35
C LEU A 234 0.94 -0.85 22.08
N ILE A 235 1.59 0.30 21.88
CA ILE A 235 3.03 0.41 21.59
C ILE A 235 3.84 0.72 22.86
N LYS A 236 3.20 0.98 24.01
CA LYS A 236 3.89 1.15 25.31
C LYS A 236 5.01 0.14 25.57
N PRO A 237 4.80 -1.19 25.41
CA PRO A 237 5.88 -2.16 25.64
C PRO A 237 7.06 -2.01 24.67
N LEU A 238 6.79 -1.76 23.38
CA LEU A 238 7.81 -1.54 22.35
C LEU A 238 8.65 -0.27 22.60
N ARG A 239 8.02 0.82 23.06
CA ARG A 239 8.78 2.03 23.45
C ARG A 239 9.70 1.79 24.64
N ARG A 240 9.23 1.03 25.64
CA ARG A 240 10.05 0.66 26.81
C ARG A 240 11.29 -0.13 26.39
N LEU A 241 11.16 -1.04 25.43
CA LEU A 241 12.29 -1.80 24.88
C LEU A 241 13.28 -0.89 24.13
N ARG A 242 12.80 0.07 23.33
CA ARG A 242 13.67 1.01 22.59
C ARG A 242 14.40 1.99 23.52
N LEU A 243 13.71 2.49 24.56
CA LEU A 243 14.31 3.32 25.61
C LEU A 243 15.30 2.53 26.47
N GLY A 244 15.03 1.28 26.80
CA GLY A 244 15.97 0.41 27.51
C GLY A 244 17.23 0.12 26.70
N ARG A 245 17.09 -0.07 25.37
CA ARG A 245 18.21 -0.28 24.46
C ARG A 245 19.03 1.01 24.27
N GLY A 246 18.39 2.17 24.13
CA GLY A 246 19.06 3.47 24.05
C GLY A 246 19.73 3.91 25.36
N ALA A 247 19.12 3.61 26.51
CA ALA A 247 19.73 3.83 27.82
C ALA A 247 20.95 2.92 28.05
N SER A 248 20.89 1.66 27.62
CA SER A 248 22.03 0.75 27.67
C SER A 248 23.19 1.21 26.76
N THR A 249 22.90 1.80 25.58
CA THR A 249 23.94 2.37 24.71
C THR A 249 24.52 3.67 25.26
N ALA A 250 23.69 4.53 25.86
CA ALA A 250 24.15 5.76 26.51
C ALA A 250 25.01 5.46 27.75
N GLN A 251 24.61 4.48 28.56
CA GLN A 251 25.34 4.06 29.76
C GLN A 251 26.66 3.35 29.40
N ALA A 252 26.70 2.56 28.32
CA ALA A 252 27.95 2.01 27.77
C ALA A 252 28.90 3.09 27.23
N SER A 253 28.38 4.21 26.73
CA SER A 253 29.19 5.34 26.27
C SER A 253 29.77 6.14 27.44
N VAL A 254 29.03 6.28 28.54
CA VAL A 254 29.48 6.96 29.77
C VAL A 254 30.54 6.13 30.52
N GLU A 255 30.39 4.81 30.60
CA GLU A 255 31.39 3.94 31.25
C GLU A 255 32.76 4.05 30.56
N SER A 256 32.78 4.13 29.22
CA SER A 256 34.03 4.31 28.45
C SER A 256 34.72 5.66 28.66
N GLN A 257 34.02 6.68 29.18
CA GLN A 257 34.61 7.98 29.52
C GLN A 257 35.13 8.06 30.96
N ILE A 258 34.68 7.17 31.85
CA ILE A 258 35.10 7.17 33.27
C ILE A 258 36.44 6.44 33.46
N GLU A 259 36.79 5.52 32.57
CA GLU A 259 38.04 4.74 32.67
C GLU A 259 39.31 5.52 32.22
N GLY A 260 39.18 6.81 31.90
CA GLY A 260 40.25 7.64 31.31
C GLY A 260 40.83 8.76 32.16
N ASP A 261 40.34 9.03 33.39
CA ASP A 261 40.82 10.17 34.18
C ASP A 261 41.11 9.80 35.64
N THR A 262 42.38 9.57 35.95
CA THR A 262 42.86 9.30 37.32
C THR A 262 43.44 10.58 37.92
N THR A 263 42.67 11.32 38.73
CA THR A 263 43.23 12.31 39.67
C THR A 263 42.39 12.37 40.97
N PRO A 264 42.99 12.28 42.17
CA PRO A 264 42.24 12.32 43.43
C PRO A 264 42.13 13.77 43.96
N GLY A 265 40.92 14.25 44.22
CA GLY A 265 40.75 15.61 44.75
C GLY A 265 39.36 15.95 45.30
N ILE A 266 39.27 15.95 46.63
CA ILE A 266 38.45 16.84 47.49
C ILE A 266 36.92 16.65 47.49
N ARG A 267 36.48 16.15 48.65
CA ARG A 267 35.12 16.17 49.22
C ARG A 267 34.54 17.58 49.31
N SER A 268 33.32 17.80 48.83
CA SER A 268 32.40 18.80 49.39
C SER A 268 30.98 18.27 49.44
N LYS A 269 30.37 18.47 50.60
CA LYS A 269 29.00 18.09 50.98
C LYS A 269 28.15 19.33 50.76
N ALA A 270 27.10 19.26 49.94
CA ALA A 270 26.07 20.31 49.87
C ALA A 270 24.70 19.66 49.66
N GLU A 271 23.93 19.70 50.73
CA GLU A 271 22.50 19.53 50.84
C GLU A 271 21.78 20.72 50.15
N SER A 272 20.60 20.47 49.56
CA SER A 272 19.50 21.43 49.31
C SER A 272 18.87 21.33 47.92
N SER A 273 17.55 21.19 47.95
CA SER A 273 16.57 21.60 46.95
C SER A 273 16.66 20.96 45.56
N THR A 274 15.93 19.86 45.38
CA THR A 274 15.21 19.59 44.13
C THR A 274 14.37 20.83 43.76
N PRO A 275 14.64 21.51 42.63
CA PRO A 275 13.63 22.39 42.07
C PRO A 275 12.51 21.52 41.53
N PRO A 276 11.23 21.83 41.79
CA PRO A 276 10.14 21.14 41.10
C PRO A 276 10.36 21.39 39.61
N LEU A 277 10.55 20.32 38.85
CA LEU A 277 10.49 20.34 37.40
C LEU A 277 9.07 20.80 37.07
N HIS A 278 8.92 22.12 36.87
CA HIS A 278 7.76 22.71 36.23
C HIS A 278 7.64 21.99 34.89
N LEU A 279 6.74 21.01 34.84
CA LEU A 279 6.08 20.62 33.61
C LEU A 279 5.40 21.89 33.13
N ALA A 280 6.12 22.66 32.31
CA ALA A 280 5.57 23.71 31.50
C ALA A 280 4.49 23.05 30.67
N GLY A 281 3.27 23.13 31.17
CA GLY A 281 2.08 22.96 30.38
C GLY A 281 2.09 24.09 29.37
N ASP A 282 2.76 23.88 28.25
CA ASP A 282 2.42 24.55 27.00
C ASP A 282 1.04 24.02 26.59
N GLY A 283 0.03 24.56 27.28
CA GLY A 283 -1.32 24.67 26.77
C GLY A 283 -1.30 25.70 25.65
N ASP A 284 -0.59 25.39 24.56
CA ASP A 284 -0.76 26.09 23.30
C ASP A 284 -2.14 25.67 22.79
N VAL A 285 -3.15 26.50 23.09
CA VAL A 285 -4.53 26.31 22.66
C VAL A 285 -4.53 26.37 21.14
N ALA A 286 -4.30 25.22 20.54
CA ALA A 286 -4.33 25.02 19.10
C ALA A 286 -5.64 25.62 18.58
N SER A 287 -5.52 26.65 17.74
CA SER A 287 -6.68 27.24 17.06
C SER A 287 -7.48 26.12 16.40
N ALA A 288 -8.71 25.93 16.87
CA ALA A 288 -9.52 24.78 16.51
C ALA A 288 -9.59 24.65 14.98
N PRO A 289 -9.30 23.47 14.39
CA PRO A 289 -9.40 23.31 12.96
C PRO A 289 -10.82 23.65 12.51
N ARG A 290 -10.98 24.40 11.43
CA ARG A 290 -12.30 24.73 10.86
C ARG A 290 -13.09 23.43 10.71
N LYS A 291 -14.24 23.29 11.38
CA LYS A 291 -15.05 22.05 11.41
C LYS A 291 -15.26 21.43 10.03
N THR A 292 -15.39 22.26 8.99
CA THR A 292 -15.48 21.85 7.58
C THR A 292 -14.29 21.02 7.11
N LEU A 293 -13.07 21.37 7.50
CA LEU A 293 -11.85 20.69 7.08
C LEU A 293 -11.73 19.30 7.71
N ILE A 294 -12.14 19.16 8.98
CA ILE A 294 -12.20 17.84 9.64
C ILE A 294 -13.24 16.96 8.94
N LYS A 295 -14.42 17.49 8.63
CA LYS A 295 -15.47 16.77 7.88
C LYS A 295 -14.98 16.31 6.50
N LEU A 296 -14.27 17.17 5.77
CA LEU A 296 -13.68 16.82 4.48
C LEU A 296 -12.61 15.73 4.63
N ALA A 297 -11.74 15.82 5.64
CA ALA A 297 -10.71 14.82 5.91
C ALA A 297 -11.31 13.46 6.29
N THR A 298 -12.32 13.42 7.16
CA THR A 298 -13.03 12.18 7.51
C THR A 298 -13.78 11.59 6.31
N GLY A 299 -14.38 12.44 5.48
CA GLY A 299 -15.05 12.01 4.25
C GLY A 299 -14.06 11.40 3.24
N ALA A 300 -12.89 12.03 3.06
CA ALA A 300 -11.83 11.51 2.21
C ALA A 300 -11.30 10.16 2.72
N LEU A 301 -11.07 10.03 4.04
CA LEU A 301 -10.66 8.77 4.66
C LEU A 301 -11.69 7.66 4.48
N ALA A 302 -12.98 7.97 4.65
CA ALA A 302 -14.05 7.00 4.44
C ALA A 302 -14.10 6.57 2.96
N ALA A 303 -14.11 7.54 2.04
CA ALA A 303 -14.14 7.27 0.60
C ALA A 303 -12.92 6.44 0.14
N SER A 304 -11.71 6.84 0.51
CA SER A 304 -10.48 6.12 0.14
C SER A 304 -10.47 4.70 0.71
N THR A 305 -10.90 4.52 1.95
CA THR A 305 -10.95 3.18 2.58
C THR A 305 -11.99 2.28 1.92
N THR A 306 -13.16 2.82 1.54
CA THR A 306 -14.17 2.07 0.78
C THR A 306 -13.63 1.62 -0.57
N LEU A 307 -12.94 2.51 -1.31
CA LEU A 307 -12.33 2.16 -2.59
C LEU A 307 -11.29 1.04 -2.46
N ILE A 308 -10.46 1.09 -1.41
CA ILE A 308 -9.48 0.03 -1.12
C ILE A 308 -10.19 -1.30 -0.83
N ILE A 309 -11.24 -1.31 0.00
CA ILE A 309 -11.97 -2.53 0.33
C ILE A 309 -12.60 -3.16 -0.92
N VAL A 310 -13.26 -2.36 -1.75
CA VAL A 310 -13.89 -2.85 -2.98
C VAL A 310 -12.85 -3.45 -3.92
N ARG A 311 -11.69 -2.80 -4.08
CA ARG A 311 -10.56 -3.35 -4.82
C ARG A 311 -10.02 -4.63 -4.21
N SER A 312 -9.81 -4.69 -2.89
CA SER A 312 -9.32 -5.89 -2.22
C SER A 312 -10.25 -7.08 -2.39
N LEU A 313 -11.57 -6.86 -2.37
CA LEU A 313 -12.55 -7.92 -2.65
C LEU A 313 -12.46 -8.41 -4.09
N TYR A 314 -12.38 -7.49 -5.06
CA TYR A 314 -12.16 -7.86 -6.47
C TYR A 314 -10.86 -8.63 -6.67
N ARG A 315 -9.76 -8.19 -6.06
CA ARG A 315 -8.46 -8.88 -6.15
C ARG A 315 -8.45 -10.27 -5.52
N CYS A 316 -9.18 -10.46 -4.42
CA CYS A 316 -9.35 -11.81 -3.87
C CYS A 316 -10.08 -12.72 -4.87
N ASP A 317 -11.17 -12.23 -5.49
CA ASP A 317 -11.94 -13.00 -6.46
C ASP A 317 -11.15 -13.28 -7.75
N GLU A 318 -10.40 -12.29 -8.24
CA GLU A 318 -9.52 -12.42 -9.42
C GLU A 318 -8.38 -13.43 -9.19
N LEU A 319 -7.68 -13.37 -8.05
CA LEU A 319 -6.55 -14.26 -7.76
C LEU A 319 -6.97 -15.68 -7.37
N LEU A 320 -8.10 -15.84 -6.66
CA LEU A 320 -8.64 -17.17 -6.30
C LEU A 320 -9.45 -17.80 -7.44
N GLY A 321 -9.98 -16.97 -8.34
CA GLY A 321 -10.70 -17.40 -9.53
C GLY A 321 -9.79 -17.76 -10.70
N TYR A 322 -8.47 -17.63 -10.55
CA TYR A 322 -7.52 -18.09 -11.56
C TYR A 322 -7.57 -19.62 -11.63
N SER A 323 -8.15 -20.14 -12.72
CA SER A 323 -8.12 -21.56 -13.03
C SER A 323 -7.91 -21.75 -14.53
N PRO A 324 -7.07 -22.72 -14.96
CA PRO A 324 -6.86 -23.03 -16.37
C PRO A 324 -8.15 -23.40 -17.14
N ALA A 325 -9.21 -23.81 -16.43
CA ALA A 325 -10.47 -24.26 -17.01
C ALA A 325 -11.64 -23.27 -16.84
N HIS A 326 -11.55 -22.30 -15.91
CA HIS A 326 -12.65 -21.38 -15.60
C HIS A 326 -12.08 -20.00 -15.25
N PRO A 327 -12.02 -19.05 -16.20
CA PRO A 327 -11.31 -17.81 -15.99
C PRO A 327 -12.11 -16.73 -15.23
N GLY A 328 -13.09 -17.10 -14.39
CA GLY A 328 -13.80 -16.23 -13.43
C GLY A 328 -13.93 -14.72 -13.75
N ALA A 329 -13.71 -13.86 -12.75
CA ALA A 329 -13.58 -12.40 -12.91
C ALA A 329 -12.27 -11.96 -13.58
N TYR A 330 -11.38 -12.93 -13.84
CA TYR A 330 -10.07 -12.75 -14.42
C TYR A 330 -10.13 -12.51 -15.95
N SER A 331 -11.11 -13.11 -16.64
CA SER A 331 -11.32 -12.98 -18.09
C SER A 331 -12.03 -11.70 -18.55
N ASP A 332 -12.57 -10.89 -17.64
CA ASP A 332 -13.31 -9.67 -18.01
C ASP A 332 -12.41 -8.43 -17.90
N GLN A 333 -11.91 -7.98 -19.04
CA GLN A 333 -11.10 -6.76 -19.14
C GLN A 333 -11.83 -5.52 -18.58
N ASN A 334 -13.14 -5.39 -18.83
CA ASN A 334 -13.90 -4.22 -18.41
C ASN A 334 -14.08 -4.22 -16.90
N LEU A 335 -14.29 -5.41 -16.32
CA LEU A 335 -14.34 -5.57 -14.87
C LEU A 335 -13.00 -5.22 -14.23
N PHE A 336 -11.88 -5.66 -14.80
CA PHE A 336 -10.55 -5.26 -14.33
C PHE A 336 -10.34 -3.75 -14.37
N ILE A 337 -10.65 -3.10 -15.51
CA ILE A 337 -10.50 -1.65 -15.65
C ILE A 337 -11.39 -0.90 -14.65
N GLY A 338 -12.64 -1.33 -14.50
CA GLY A 338 -13.60 -0.70 -13.60
C GLY A 338 -13.24 -0.89 -12.14
N MET A 339 -13.07 -2.14 -11.70
CA MET A 339 -12.93 -2.52 -10.29
C MET A 339 -11.51 -2.39 -9.75
N ASP A 340 -10.52 -2.21 -10.62
CA ASP A 340 -9.13 -2.05 -10.19
C ASP A 340 -8.58 -0.66 -10.54
N ALA A 341 -8.50 -0.34 -11.83
CA ALA A 341 -7.87 0.89 -12.33
C ALA A 341 -8.62 2.13 -11.86
N SER A 342 -9.93 2.16 -12.10
CA SER A 342 -10.75 3.34 -11.86
C SER A 342 -10.88 3.65 -10.37
N LEU A 343 -10.90 2.63 -9.51
CA LEU A 343 -10.99 2.81 -8.06
C LEU A 343 -9.71 3.45 -7.50
N MET A 344 -8.53 2.98 -7.91
CA MET A 344 -7.27 3.58 -7.42
C MET A 344 -7.00 4.95 -8.03
N LEU A 345 -7.36 5.16 -9.30
CA LEU A 345 -7.31 6.49 -9.89
C LEU A 345 -8.21 7.47 -9.13
N THR A 346 -9.44 7.05 -8.80
CA THR A 346 -10.37 7.85 -7.99
C THR A 346 -9.80 8.14 -6.60
N LEU A 347 -9.16 7.16 -5.96
CA LEU A 347 -8.49 7.36 -4.68
C LEU A 347 -7.38 8.42 -4.78
N LEU A 348 -6.56 8.39 -5.82
CA LEU A 348 -5.51 9.38 -6.06
C LEU A 348 -6.12 10.77 -6.28
N VAL A 349 -7.23 10.88 -7.02
CA VAL A 349 -7.95 12.15 -7.16
C VAL A 349 -8.45 12.67 -5.81
N VAL A 350 -9.04 11.79 -4.96
CA VAL A 350 -9.49 12.16 -3.61
C VAL A 350 -8.33 12.71 -2.78
N TYR A 351 -7.15 12.08 -2.82
CA TYR A 351 -5.96 12.53 -2.11
C TYR A 351 -5.33 13.81 -2.68
N ALA A 352 -5.42 14.03 -3.99
CA ALA A 352 -5.00 15.27 -4.62
C ALA A 352 -5.89 16.45 -4.19
N VAL A 353 -7.21 16.25 -4.13
CA VAL A 353 -8.18 17.28 -3.72
C VAL A 353 -8.12 17.54 -2.22
N VAL A 354 -8.12 16.48 -1.40
CA VAL A 354 -8.10 16.55 0.07
C VAL A 354 -6.69 16.25 0.57
N HIS A 355 -5.72 17.04 0.12
CA HIS A 355 -4.33 16.80 0.48
C HIS A 355 -4.08 17.03 1.99
N PRO A 356 -3.46 16.08 2.71
CA PRO A 356 -3.18 16.21 4.15
C PRO A 356 -2.32 17.44 4.50
N GLY A 357 -1.55 17.94 3.53
CA GLY A 357 -0.78 19.18 3.64
C GLY A 357 -1.61 20.45 3.81
N LEU A 358 -2.87 20.47 3.36
CA LEU A 358 -3.78 21.60 3.59
C LEU A 358 -4.11 21.78 5.08
N LEU A 359 -4.10 20.67 5.84
CA LEU A 359 -4.22 20.71 7.29
C LEU A 359 -2.94 21.24 7.94
N ALA A 360 -1.76 20.93 7.40
CA ALA A 360 -0.46 21.35 7.98
C ALA A 360 -0.10 22.81 7.68
N ALA A 361 -0.26 23.26 6.43
CA ALA A 361 0.18 24.59 5.98
C ALA A 361 -0.52 25.76 6.70
N LYS A 362 -1.79 25.59 7.09
CA LYS A 362 -2.53 26.65 7.79
C LYS A 362 -2.00 26.95 9.20
N LYS A 363 -1.32 26.01 9.85
CA LYS A 363 -0.66 26.25 11.16
C LYS A 363 0.53 27.21 11.03
N ALA A 364 1.31 27.07 9.95
CA ALA A 364 2.44 27.95 9.69
C ALA A 364 1.97 29.39 9.42
N GLN A 365 0.90 29.55 8.64
CA GLN A 365 0.32 30.87 8.34
C GLN A 365 -0.31 31.55 9.58
N SER A 366 -0.99 30.81 10.45
CA SER A 366 -1.54 31.38 11.69
C SER A 366 -0.46 31.76 12.71
N SER A 367 0.64 31.00 12.76
CA SER A 367 1.79 31.30 13.63
C SER A 367 2.53 32.56 13.17
N LEU A 368 2.78 32.72 11.86
CA LEU A 368 3.40 33.92 11.30
C LEU A 368 2.54 35.17 11.51
N ALA A 369 1.22 35.06 11.34
CA ALA A 369 0.30 36.18 11.58
C ALA A 369 0.26 36.61 13.05
N SER A 370 0.42 35.67 14.00
CA SER A 370 0.41 35.97 15.44
C SER A 370 1.73 36.53 15.98
N SER A 371 2.85 36.37 15.26
CA SER A 371 4.15 36.96 15.63
C SER A 371 4.39 38.35 15.02
N THR A 372 3.45 38.85 14.22
CA THR A 372 3.53 40.18 13.57
C THR A 372 2.60 41.21 14.24
N ILE A 373 1.96 40.85 15.35
CA ILE A 373 1.19 41.71 16.26
C ILE A 373 1.91 41.68 17.60
#